data_AF-T1BXY7-F1
#
_entry.id   AF-T1BXY7-F1
#
_cell.length_a   1.000
_cell.length_b   1.000
_cell.length_c   1.000
_cell.angle_alpha   90.00
_cell.angle_beta   90.00
_cell.angle_gamma   90.00
#
_symmetry.space_group_name_H-M   'P 1'
#
loop_
_entity.id
_entity.type
_entity.pdbx_description
1 polymer ?
#
loop_
_entity_poly.entity_id
_entity_poly.type
_entity_poly.pdbx_seq_one_letter_code
_entity_poly.pdbx_strand_id
1 'polypeptide(L)'
;SPEAILITDIEYGGAFAALYGTYLLAEARESIKWMVINRMRGHQDVLRKGLEILKSLTGIDFLGIIPMMENIQLPGEDTLDYLHSRSFGTDVCIIRYPWMENLSEMDPLVSFGIGYFYLDVGKEGLIKNSKVIILPGSKDVISDLKYLREKGIDRILNDRAQNGVKIIGICGGYQMLGKNIEFQEDETGNKEKMFGLGLLDVDFKYFKEKKLTNNKIRLSRNIINDGEETGGYEIHYGQVDKK
;
A
#
# COMPACT_ATOMS: atom_id res chain seq x y z
N SER A 1 -5.40 -23.54 -16.03
CA SER A 1 -5.56 -22.13 -15.64
C SER A 1 -6.11 -22.08 -14.23
N PRO A 2 -5.75 -21.08 -13.40
CA PRO A 2 -6.38 -20.90 -12.09
C PRO A 2 -7.88 -20.68 -12.27
N GLU A 3 -8.68 -21.20 -11.35
CA GLU A 3 -10.12 -20.93 -11.34
C GLU A 3 -10.38 -19.47 -10.96
N ALA A 4 -11.40 -18.87 -11.55
CA ALA A 4 -11.73 -17.47 -11.42
C ALA A 4 -13.20 -17.26 -11.09
N ILE A 5 -13.46 -16.19 -10.33
CA ILE A 5 -14.80 -15.67 -10.03
C ILE A 5 -14.92 -14.32 -10.73
N LEU A 6 -15.97 -14.16 -11.54
CA LEU A 6 -16.28 -12.89 -12.17
C LEU A 6 -17.21 -12.07 -11.27
N ILE A 7 -16.78 -10.87 -10.90
CA ILE A 7 -17.53 -9.98 -9.99
C ILE A 7 -17.94 -8.71 -10.75
N THR A 8 -19.18 -8.26 -10.56
CA THR A 8 -19.67 -6.99 -11.11
C THR A 8 -20.25 -6.11 -10.02
N ASP A 9 -20.16 -4.79 -10.17
CA ASP A 9 -20.79 -3.80 -9.29
C ASP A 9 -22.15 -3.39 -9.88
N ILE A 10 -23.23 -3.60 -9.12
CA ILE A 10 -24.59 -3.28 -9.59
C ILE A 10 -24.94 -1.79 -9.53
N GLU A 11 -24.19 -0.97 -8.78
CA GLU A 11 -24.51 0.45 -8.61
C GLU A 11 -24.38 1.23 -9.92
N TYR A 12 -23.51 0.80 -10.84
CA TYR A 12 -23.34 1.43 -12.15
C TYR A 12 -24.45 1.08 -13.16
N GLY A 13 -25.39 0.19 -12.78
CA GLY A 13 -26.40 -0.34 -13.68
C GLY A 13 -25.83 -1.29 -14.73
N GLY A 14 -26.72 -2.06 -15.39
CA GLY A 14 -26.29 -2.97 -16.47
C GLY A 14 -25.47 -4.19 -16.02
N ALA A 15 -25.47 -4.54 -14.74
CA ALA A 15 -24.69 -5.65 -14.17
C ALA A 15 -24.77 -6.97 -14.96
N PHE A 16 -25.96 -7.38 -15.41
CA PHE A 16 -26.13 -8.59 -16.23
C PHE A 16 -25.46 -8.48 -17.60
N ALA A 17 -25.57 -7.33 -18.25
CA ALA A 17 -24.93 -7.08 -19.53
C ALA A 17 -23.40 -7.05 -19.38
N ALA A 18 -22.90 -6.45 -18.30
CA ALA A 18 -21.47 -6.44 -17.97
C ALA A 18 -20.94 -7.86 -17.74
N LEU A 19 -21.58 -8.65 -16.86
CA LEU A 19 -21.19 -10.05 -16.62
C LEU A 19 -21.22 -10.88 -17.90
N TYR A 20 -22.29 -10.78 -18.68
CA TYR A 20 -22.44 -11.54 -19.91
C TYR A 20 -21.40 -11.12 -20.96
N GLY A 21 -21.22 -9.81 -21.17
CA GLY A 21 -20.26 -9.27 -22.11
C GLY A 21 -18.82 -9.64 -21.76
N THR A 22 -18.41 -9.48 -20.51
CA THR A 22 -17.08 -9.88 -20.05
C THR A 22 -16.86 -11.37 -20.22
N TYR A 23 -17.84 -12.21 -19.88
CA TYR A 23 -17.75 -13.64 -20.07
C TYR A 23 -17.61 -14.05 -21.55
N LEU A 24 -18.32 -13.38 -22.46
CA LEU A 24 -18.20 -13.64 -23.91
C LEU A 24 -16.86 -13.19 -24.49
N LEU A 25 -16.31 -12.10 -23.97
CA LEU A 25 -15.08 -11.48 -24.48
C LEU A 25 -13.80 -11.98 -23.80
N ALA A 26 -13.91 -12.73 -22.70
CA ALA A 26 -12.76 -13.24 -21.96
C ALA A 26 -11.99 -14.30 -22.77
N GLU A 27 -10.67 -14.10 -22.92
CA GLU A 27 -9.79 -15.07 -23.59
C GLU A 27 -9.68 -16.40 -22.83
N ALA A 28 -9.70 -16.34 -21.49
CA ALA A 28 -9.60 -17.50 -20.60
C ALA A 28 -10.97 -17.85 -19.98
N ARG A 29 -12.03 -17.85 -20.81
CA ARG A 29 -13.43 -18.07 -20.39
C ARG A 29 -13.63 -19.37 -19.61
N GLU A 30 -12.87 -20.41 -19.92
CA GLU A 30 -12.88 -21.71 -19.23
C GLU A 30 -12.40 -21.64 -17.78
N SER A 31 -11.67 -20.59 -17.42
CA SER A 31 -11.21 -20.31 -16.06
C SER A 31 -12.32 -19.75 -15.19
N ILE A 32 -13.33 -19.10 -15.77
CA ILE A 32 -14.45 -18.50 -15.04
C ILE A 32 -15.41 -19.61 -14.60
N LYS A 33 -15.43 -19.91 -13.30
CA LYS A 33 -16.28 -20.96 -12.72
C LYS A 33 -17.52 -20.43 -12.04
N TRP A 34 -17.50 -19.16 -11.64
CA TRP A 34 -18.57 -18.54 -10.88
C TRP A 34 -18.75 -17.05 -11.18
N MET A 35 -19.93 -16.55 -10.86
CA MET A 35 -20.27 -15.13 -10.91
C MET A 35 -20.80 -14.62 -9.57
N VAL A 36 -20.52 -13.34 -9.28
CA VAL A 36 -20.97 -12.62 -8.07
C VAL A 36 -21.44 -11.22 -8.45
N ILE A 37 -22.50 -10.75 -7.80
CA ILE A 37 -22.95 -9.35 -7.87
C ILE A 37 -22.55 -8.67 -6.56
N ASN A 38 -21.87 -7.54 -6.68
CA ASN A 38 -21.42 -6.72 -5.56
C ASN A 38 -22.33 -5.50 -5.36
N ARG A 39 -22.32 -4.96 -4.14
CA ARG A 39 -23.00 -3.72 -3.72
C ARG A 39 -24.52 -3.68 -3.92
N MET A 40 -25.18 -4.82 -3.77
CA MET A 40 -26.64 -4.86 -3.87
C MET A 40 -27.31 -4.17 -2.68
N ARG A 41 -28.27 -3.29 -2.98
CA ARG A 41 -29.18 -2.68 -2.00
C ARG A 41 -30.57 -3.30 -2.11
N GLY A 42 -31.24 -3.48 -0.98
CA GLY A 42 -32.62 -4.00 -0.94
C GLY A 42 -32.75 -5.51 -1.17
N HIS A 43 -33.93 -5.94 -1.62
CA HIS A 43 -34.28 -7.35 -1.71
C HIS A 43 -33.62 -8.05 -2.92
N GLN A 44 -32.86 -9.11 -2.63
CA GLN A 44 -32.14 -9.91 -3.63
C GLN A 44 -33.05 -10.64 -4.62
N ASP A 45 -34.30 -10.94 -4.22
CA ASP A 45 -35.27 -11.67 -5.05
C ASP A 45 -35.56 -10.98 -6.39
N VAL A 46 -35.39 -9.66 -6.46
CA VAL A 46 -35.55 -8.87 -7.70
C VAL A 46 -34.60 -9.34 -8.81
N LEU A 47 -33.44 -9.91 -8.45
CA LEU A 47 -32.43 -10.33 -9.41
C LEU A 47 -32.62 -11.77 -9.91
N ARG A 48 -33.48 -12.56 -9.28
CA ARG A 48 -33.60 -14.00 -9.53
C ARG A 48 -33.81 -14.34 -11.01
N LYS A 49 -34.75 -13.67 -11.67
CA LYS A 49 -35.05 -13.89 -13.10
C LYS A 49 -33.84 -13.57 -13.98
N GLY A 50 -33.11 -12.49 -13.68
CA GLY A 50 -31.91 -12.12 -14.43
C GLY A 50 -30.78 -13.13 -14.25
N LEU A 51 -30.61 -13.67 -13.04
CA LEU A 51 -29.62 -14.69 -12.73
C LEU A 51 -29.92 -16.01 -13.45
N GLU A 52 -31.20 -16.41 -13.50
CA GLU A 52 -31.65 -17.59 -14.26
C GLU A 52 -31.36 -17.44 -15.76
N ILE A 53 -31.66 -16.27 -16.34
CA ILE A 53 -31.35 -15.97 -17.75
C ILE A 53 -29.83 -16.01 -17.97
N LEU A 54 -29.04 -15.36 -17.12
CA LEU A 54 -27.59 -15.32 -17.27
C LEU A 54 -26.98 -16.73 -17.20
N LYS A 55 -27.41 -17.56 -16.24
CA LYS A 55 -26.98 -18.96 -16.15
C LYS A 55 -27.37 -19.75 -17.39
N SER A 56 -28.55 -19.52 -17.97
CA SER A 56 -28.96 -20.19 -19.21
C SER A 56 -28.08 -19.82 -20.41
N LEU A 57 -27.58 -18.58 -20.45
CA LEU A 57 -26.73 -18.07 -21.53
C LEU A 57 -25.26 -18.46 -21.36
N THR A 58 -24.78 -18.56 -20.13
CA THR A 58 -23.36 -18.76 -19.83
C THR A 58 -23.03 -20.18 -19.37
N GLY A 59 -23.99 -20.90 -18.80
CA GLY A 59 -23.75 -22.18 -18.12
C GLY A 59 -22.98 -22.03 -16.80
N ILE A 60 -22.71 -20.80 -16.35
CA ILE A 60 -21.92 -20.52 -15.14
C ILE A 60 -22.86 -20.33 -13.94
N ASP A 61 -22.48 -20.94 -12.82
CA ASP A 61 -23.22 -20.82 -11.57
C ASP A 61 -22.96 -19.47 -10.88
N PHE A 62 -23.98 -19.03 -10.15
CA PHE A 62 -23.91 -17.80 -9.38
C PHE A 62 -23.66 -18.14 -7.91
N LEU A 63 -22.58 -17.62 -7.34
CA LEU A 63 -22.23 -17.90 -5.93
C LEU A 63 -23.07 -17.11 -4.95
N GLY A 64 -23.47 -15.90 -5.32
CA GLY A 64 -24.27 -15.06 -4.44
C GLY A 64 -24.07 -13.58 -4.67
N ILE A 65 -24.70 -12.82 -3.78
CA ILE A 65 -24.77 -11.37 -3.84
C ILE A 65 -24.08 -10.84 -2.59
N ILE A 66 -23.10 -9.96 -2.78
CA ILE A 66 -22.49 -9.21 -1.68
C ILE A 66 -23.38 -7.98 -1.43
N PRO A 67 -23.99 -7.85 -0.24
CA PRO A 67 -24.80 -6.70 0.09
C PRO A 67 -23.93 -5.44 0.15
N MET A 68 -24.54 -4.27 -0.08
CA MET A 68 -23.86 -3.00 0.15
C MET A 68 -23.55 -2.84 1.64
N MET A 69 -22.27 -2.64 1.95
CA MET A 69 -21.79 -2.48 3.31
C MET A 69 -21.47 -1.00 3.55
N GLU A 70 -22.40 -0.27 4.16
CA GLU A 70 -22.35 1.20 4.27
C GLU A 70 -21.21 1.72 5.15
N ASN A 71 -20.73 0.90 6.09
CA ASN A 71 -19.73 1.29 7.09
C ASN A 71 -18.40 0.55 6.92
N ILE A 72 -18.13 0.01 5.73
CA ILE A 72 -16.80 -0.52 5.46
C ILE A 72 -15.91 0.62 4.97
N GLN A 73 -14.92 0.93 5.79
CA GLN A 73 -13.82 1.80 5.44
C GLN A 73 -12.69 0.91 4.91
N LEU A 74 -12.75 0.59 3.61
CA LEU A 74 -11.59 0.03 2.94
C LEU A 74 -10.53 1.13 2.86
N PRO A 75 -9.24 0.80 3.05
CA PRO A 75 -8.17 1.69 2.66
C PRO A 75 -8.40 2.11 1.20
N GLY A 76 -8.26 3.39 0.88
CA GLY A 76 -8.44 3.84 -0.50
C GLY A 76 -7.38 3.16 -1.38
N GLU A 77 -7.82 2.24 -2.24
CA GLU A 77 -6.95 1.58 -3.22
C GLU A 77 -6.56 2.56 -4.33
N ASP A 78 -7.47 3.51 -4.63
CA ASP A 78 -7.27 4.57 -5.59
C ASP A 78 -6.68 5.84 -4.95
N THR A 79 -5.38 5.98 -5.20
CA THR A 79 -4.43 7.06 -4.89
C THR A 79 -4.97 8.49 -4.70
N LEU A 80 -6.05 8.90 -5.38
CA LEU A 80 -6.48 10.30 -5.50
C LEU A 80 -6.85 10.95 -4.16
N ASP A 81 -7.58 10.26 -3.28
CA ASP A 81 -8.02 10.82 -1.99
C ASP A 81 -6.87 11.09 -1.02
N TYR A 82 -5.78 10.32 -1.16
CA TYR A 82 -4.59 10.49 -0.36
C TYR A 82 -3.61 11.52 -0.94
N LEU A 83 -3.79 11.97 -2.17
CA LEU A 83 -2.94 13.01 -2.75
C LEU A 83 -3.25 14.41 -2.22
N HIS A 84 -4.31 14.55 -1.42
CA HIS A 84 -4.70 15.83 -0.82
C HIS A 84 -4.31 15.89 0.66
N SER A 85 -3.85 17.08 1.09
CA SER A 85 -3.59 17.33 2.51
C SER A 85 -4.91 17.32 3.27
N ARG A 86 -4.95 16.66 4.44
CA ARG A 86 -6.11 16.69 5.34
C ARG A 86 -5.74 17.54 6.56
N SER A 87 -5.99 18.83 6.47
CA SER A 87 -5.47 19.80 7.44
C SER A 87 -6.42 20.05 8.61
N PHE A 88 -5.92 19.74 9.82
CA PHE A 88 -6.13 20.49 11.06
C PHE A 88 -4.79 20.50 11.84
N GLY A 89 -3.90 21.46 11.54
CA GLY A 89 -2.59 21.65 12.20
C GLY A 89 -1.35 21.49 11.29
N THR A 90 -0.20 22.03 11.70
CA THR A 90 1.10 21.97 10.96
C THR A 90 2.11 21.01 11.58
N ASP A 91 1.68 20.16 12.51
CA ASP A 91 2.58 19.38 13.35
C ASP A 91 3.17 18.15 12.64
N VAL A 92 2.46 17.58 11.65
CA VAL A 92 2.92 16.41 10.88
C VAL A 92 3.10 16.77 9.41
N CYS A 93 4.33 16.59 8.91
CA CYS A 93 4.69 16.75 7.51
C CYS A 93 4.98 15.38 6.89
N ILE A 94 4.37 15.10 5.74
CA ILE A 94 4.66 13.89 4.96
C ILE A 94 5.44 14.30 3.71
N ILE A 95 6.60 13.69 3.51
CA ILE A 95 7.45 13.98 2.36
C ILE A 95 6.90 13.24 1.14
N ARG A 96 6.54 13.99 0.11
CA ARG A 96 6.09 13.44 -1.17
C ARG A 96 7.27 13.29 -2.11
N TYR A 97 7.43 12.09 -2.67
CA TYR A 97 8.39 11.79 -3.72
C TYR A 97 7.76 10.89 -4.80
N PRO A 98 8.33 10.86 -6.02
CA PRO A 98 7.70 10.26 -7.19
C PRO A 98 7.27 8.80 -7.02
N TRP A 99 8.04 7.99 -6.28
CA TRP A 99 7.77 6.56 -6.13
C TRP A 99 7.14 6.18 -4.78
N MET A 100 6.53 7.16 -4.10
CA MET A 100 5.77 6.94 -2.87
C MET A 100 4.65 5.91 -3.04
N GLU A 101 4.46 5.04 -2.05
CA GLU A 101 3.42 4.00 -2.03
C GLU A 101 2.73 3.85 -0.66
N ASN A 102 1.70 3.00 -0.60
CA ASN A 102 0.94 2.66 0.60
C ASN A 102 0.36 3.88 1.34
N LEU A 103 -0.36 4.73 0.63
CA LEU A 103 -0.85 6.00 1.18
C LEU A 103 -1.84 5.85 2.36
N SER A 104 -2.48 4.69 2.46
CA SER A 104 -3.30 4.29 3.60
C SER A 104 -2.52 4.15 4.92
N GLU A 105 -1.19 4.12 4.89
CA GLU A 105 -0.36 4.18 6.09
C GLU A 105 -0.67 5.41 6.97
N MET A 106 -1.30 6.45 6.40
CA MET A 106 -1.66 7.68 7.08
C MET A 106 -3.07 7.68 7.69
N ASP A 107 -3.91 6.67 7.38
CA ASP A 107 -5.27 6.54 7.92
C ASP A 107 -5.35 6.59 9.46
N PRO A 108 -4.38 6.01 10.21
CA PRO A 108 -4.38 6.13 11.67
C PRO A 108 -4.31 7.59 12.13
N LEU A 109 -3.56 8.46 11.46
CA LEU A 109 -3.48 9.88 11.82
C LEU A 109 -4.85 10.55 11.75
N VAL A 110 -5.58 10.32 10.64
CA VAL A 110 -6.94 10.83 10.45
C VAL A 110 -7.88 10.29 11.53
N SER A 111 -7.80 9.00 11.82
CA SER A 111 -8.64 8.32 12.80
C SER A 111 -8.43 8.85 14.23
N PHE A 112 -7.22 9.32 14.55
CA PHE A 112 -6.91 9.98 15.81
C PHE A 112 -7.13 11.50 15.80
N GLY A 113 -7.68 12.06 14.71
CA GLY A 113 -7.92 13.50 14.57
C GLY A 113 -6.63 14.33 14.40
N ILE A 114 -5.54 13.71 13.98
CA ILE A 114 -4.24 14.36 13.75
C ILE A 114 -4.18 14.83 12.31
N GLY A 115 -4.11 16.15 12.12
CA GLY A 115 -3.93 16.75 10.81
C GLY A 115 -2.50 16.58 10.29
N TYR A 116 -2.38 16.45 8.96
CA TYR A 116 -1.10 16.38 8.27
C TYR A 116 -1.14 17.17 6.96
N PHE A 117 0.04 17.47 6.42
CA PHE A 117 0.18 18.02 5.08
C PHE A 117 1.29 17.30 4.31
N TYR A 118 1.14 17.25 2.99
CA TYR A 118 2.21 16.81 2.11
C TYR A 118 3.13 17.97 1.76
N LEU A 119 4.43 17.71 1.77
CA LEU A 119 5.42 18.66 1.26
C LEU A 119 5.47 18.57 -0.27
N ASP A 120 4.79 19.50 -0.93
CA ASP A 120 4.91 19.69 -2.38
C ASP A 120 6.20 20.45 -2.73
N VAL A 121 6.68 20.24 -3.96
CA VAL A 121 7.82 20.99 -4.54
C VAL A 121 7.55 22.50 -4.46
N GLY A 122 8.57 23.26 -4.05
CA GLY A 122 8.49 24.72 -3.93
C GLY A 122 7.86 25.21 -2.63
N LYS A 123 7.47 24.31 -1.72
CA LYS A 123 6.94 24.64 -0.39
C LYS A 123 7.85 24.18 0.74
N GLU A 124 9.14 24.04 0.48
CA GLU A 124 10.15 23.54 1.42
C GLU A 124 10.16 24.33 2.73
N GLY A 125 9.78 25.62 2.71
CA GLY A 125 9.63 26.45 3.91
C GLY A 125 8.62 25.91 4.93
N LEU A 126 7.59 25.16 4.51
CA LEU A 126 6.55 24.63 5.41
C LEU A 126 7.09 23.54 6.34
N ILE A 127 8.11 22.79 5.91
CA ILE A 127 8.70 21.72 6.72
C ILE A 127 9.28 22.25 8.06
N LYS A 128 9.66 23.53 8.11
CA LYS A 128 10.26 24.17 9.29
C LYS A 128 9.32 24.23 10.49
N ASN A 129 8.02 24.22 10.26
CA ASN A 129 7.01 24.30 11.31
C ASN A 129 6.55 22.91 11.81
N SER A 130 6.99 21.83 11.17
CA SER A 130 6.56 20.46 11.49
C SER A 130 7.28 19.88 12.70
N LYS A 131 6.54 19.28 13.64
CA LYS A 131 7.11 18.61 14.82
C LYS A 131 7.49 17.16 14.55
N VAL A 132 6.83 16.55 13.56
CA VAL A 132 7.07 15.19 13.07
C VAL A 132 7.13 15.23 11.55
N ILE A 133 8.12 14.53 10.99
CA ILE A 133 8.29 14.36 9.56
C ILE A 133 8.21 12.87 9.23
N ILE A 134 7.44 12.50 8.22
CA ILE A 134 7.23 11.12 7.78
C ILE A 134 7.78 10.94 6.37
N LEU A 135 8.63 9.93 6.18
CA LEU A 135 9.04 9.40 4.89
C LEU A 135 8.24 8.10 4.64
N PRO A 136 7.23 8.11 3.74
CA PRO A 136 6.35 6.97 3.48
C PRO A 136 7.03 5.78 2.77
N GLY A 137 6.30 4.71 2.45
CA GLY A 137 6.80 3.65 1.56
C GLY A 137 7.31 4.19 0.21
N SER A 138 8.30 3.52 -0.40
CA SER A 138 8.87 3.88 -1.70
C SER A 138 9.14 2.64 -2.53
N LYS A 139 8.63 2.61 -3.76
CA LYS A 139 8.88 1.55 -4.76
C LYS A 139 10.27 1.62 -5.37
N ASP A 140 10.89 2.80 -5.39
CA ASP A 140 12.24 3.01 -5.92
C ASP A 140 13.02 3.97 -5.01
N VAL A 141 13.67 3.37 -4.01
CA VAL A 141 14.43 4.09 -2.98
C VAL A 141 15.58 4.89 -3.58
N ILE A 142 16.19 4.41 -4.67
CA ILE A 142 17.33 5.09 -5.32
C ILE A 142 16.86 6.38 -5.95
N SER A 143 15.80 6.30 -6.76
CA SER A 143 15.23 7.45 -7.47
C SER A 143 14.71 8.50 -6.48
N ASP A 144 14.01 8.06 -5.43
CA ASP A 144 13.48 8.98 -4.43
C ASP A 144 14.58 9.62 -3.57
N LEU A 145 15.67 8.91 -3.22
CA LEU A 145 16.83 9.54 -2.57
C LEU A 145 17.53 10.57 -3.47
N LYS A 146 17.68 10.28 -4.77
CA LYS A 146 18.21 11.25 -5.74
C LYS A 146 17.32 12.47 -5.81
N TYR A 147 16.01 12.28 -5.84
CA TYR A 147 15.02 13.34 -5.82
C TYR A 147 15.12 14.23 -4.58
N LEU A 148 15.19 13.63 -3.37
CA LEU A 148 15.34 14.39 -2.12
C LEU A 148 16.59 15.27 -2.12
N ARG A 149 17.71 14.76 -2.67
CA ARG A 149 18.96 15.52 -2.80
C ARG A 149 18.88 16.63 -3.84
N GLU A 150 18.30 16.34 -5.00
CA GLU A 150 18.12 17.32 -6.07
C GLU A 150 17.29 18.51 -5.60
N LYS A 151 16.26 18.26 -4.78
CA LYS A 151 15.40 19.30 -4.17
C LYS A 151 15.99 19.89 -2.89
N GLY A 152 17.15 19.44 -2.43
CA GLY A 152 17.79 19.90 -1.19
C GLY A 152 17.01 19.56 0.09
N ILE A 153 16.02 18.66 0.00
CA ILE A 153 15.19 18.22 1.13
C ILE A 153 16.04 17.39 2.10
N ASP A 154 17.00 16.62 1.60
CA ASP A 154 17.95 15.84 2.41
C ASP A 154 18.69 16.68 3.46
N ARG A 155 19.13 17.89 3.08
CA ARG A 155 19.80 18.84 3.97
C ARG A 155 18.85 19.38 5.03
N ILE A 156 17.61 19.66 4.63
CA ILE A 156 16.59 20.14 5.56
C ILE A 156 16.25 19.03 6.57
N LEU A 157 16.06 17.79 6.13
CA LEU A 157 15.81 16.66 7.02
C LEU A 157 16.93 16.49 8.05
N ASN A 158 18.19 16.61 7.63
CA ASN A 158 19.34 16.57 8.54
C ASN A 158 19.33 17.71 9.57
N ASP A 159 19.10 18.96 9.13
CA ASP A 159 18.99 20.11 10.04
C ASP A 159 17.84 19.92 11.03
N ARG A 160 16.66 19.48 10.58
CA ARG A 160 15.51 19.21 11.44
C ARG A 160 15.82 18.14 12.48
N ALA A 161 16.44 17.04 12.07
CA ALA A 161 16.84 15.96 12.98
C ALA A 161 17.83 16.44 14.05
N GLN A 162 18.84 17.23 13.66
CA GLN A 162 19.80 17.83 14.59
C GLN A 162 19.14 18.78 15.60
N ASN A 163 18.07 19.46 15.19
CA ASN A 163 17.24 20.31 16.05
C ASN A 163 16.15 19.55 16.84
N GLY A 164 16.23 18.21 16.91
CA GLY A 164 15.37 17.38 17.77
C GLY A 164 13.99 17.04 17.21
N VAL A 165 13.76 17.31 15.92
CA VAL A 165 12.50 16.96 15.24
C VAL A 165 12.47 15.46 14.97
N LYS A 166 11.34 14.81 15.23
CA LYS A 166 11.19 13.37 15.02
C LYS A 166 10.98 13.08 13.53
N ILE A 167 11.78 12.17 12.99
CA ILE A 167 11.66 11.69 11.62
C ILE A 167 11.33 10.20 11.64
N ILE A 168 10.24 9.83 10.98
CA ILE A 168 9.73 8.46 10.91
C ILE A 168 9.85 8.00 9.46
N GLY A 169 10.48 6.85 9.24
CA GLY A 169 10.54 6.21 7.92
C GLY A 169 9.69 4.95 7.93
N ILE A 170 8.95 4.72 6.85
CA ILE A 170 8.12 3.51 6.65
C ILE A 170 8.60 2.78 5.41
N CYS A 171 8.86 1.47 5.52
CA CYS A 171 9.35 0.62 4.42
C CYS A 171 10.54 1.28 3.65
N GLY A 172 10.33 1.68 2.39
CA GLY A 172 11.32 2.42 1.60
C GLY A 172 11.84 3.69 2.29
N GLY A 173 10.97 4.47 2.95
CA GLY A 173 11.38 5.62 3.75
C GLY A 173 12.26 5.25 4.94
N TYR A 174 12.06 4.09 5.57
CA TYR A 174 12.96 3.59 6.62
C TYR A 174 14.34 3.24 6.04
N GLN A 175 14.37 2.65 4.85
CA GLN A 175 15.61 2.35 4.14
C GLN A 175 16.40 3.63 3.84
N MET A 176 15.71 4.68 3.39
CA MET A 176 16.32 6.00 3.15
C MET A 176 16.99 6.61 4.38
N LEU A 177 16.49 6.35 5.60
CA LEU A 177 17.07 6.91 6.82
C LEU A 177 18.42 6.28 7.21
N GLY A 178 18.76 5.10 6.66
CA GLY A 178 20.01 4.41 6.97
C GLY A 178 21.28 5.12 6.51
N LYS A 179 22.44 4.54 6.85
CA LYS A 179 23.76 5.03 6.41
C LYS A 179 24.07 4.55 4.99
N ASN A 180 23.97 3.25 4.76
CA ASN A 180 24.27 2.65 3.47
C ASN A 180 23.12 1.77 2.99
N ILE A 181 22.87 1.83 1.69
CA ILE A 181 21.91 1.00 0.99
C ILE A 181 22.66 0.34 -0.16
N GLU A 182 22.89 -0.95 -0.02
CA GLU A 182 23.58 -1.78 -1.00
C GLU A 182 22.54 -2.55 -1.82
N PHE A 183 22.43 -2.15 -3.08
CA PHE A 183 21.62 -2.86 -4.07
C PHE A 183 22.46 -3.96 -4.71
N GLN A 184 21.79 -5.00 -5.18
CA GLN A 184 22.48 -6.17 -5.70
C GLN A 184 23.27 -5.85 -6.99
N GLU A 185 24.23 -6.71 -7.30
CA GLU A 185 24.89 -6.80 -8.61
C GLU A 185 23.87 -6.80 -9.75
N ASP A 186 24.05 -5.88 -10.69
CA ASP A 186 23.49 -6.02 -12.03
C ASP A 186 24.06 -7.28 -12.73
N GLU A 187 23.55 -7.62 -13.90
CA GLU A 187 23.99 -8.77 -14.69
C GLU A 187 25.49 -8.73 -15.05
N THR A 188 26.15 -7.59 -14.83
CA THR A 188 27.57 -7.35 -15.10
C THR A 188 28.44 -7.36 -13.84
N GLY A 189 27.87 -7.61 -12.65
CA GLY A 189 28.59 -7.68 -11.38
C GLY A 189 28.82 -6.34 -10.69
N ASN A 190 28.15 -5.25 -11.11
CA ASN A 190 28.28 -3.96 -10.43
C ASN A 190 27.30 -3.86 -9.27
N LYS A 191 27.82 -3.70 -8.05
CA LYS A 191 27.02 -3.37 -6.86
C LYS A 191 26.76 -1.87 -6.85
N GLU A 192 25.51 -1.45 -7.08
CA GLU A 192 25.14 -0.06 -6.83
C GLU A 192 25.04 0.16 -5.31
N LYS A 193 25.99 0.93 -4.77
CA LYS A 193 25.94 1.38 -3.38
C LYS A 193 25.50 2.82 -3.34
N MET A 194 24.48 3.10 -2.55
CA MET A 194 24.00 4.44 -2.30
C MET A 194 24.09 4.75 -0.81
N PHE A 195 24.55 5.95 -0.47
CA PHE A 195 24.41 6.46 0.89
C PHE A 195 22.95 6.82 1.15
N GLY A 196 22.42 6.49 2.32
CA GLY A 196 21.12 7.00 2.74
C GLY A 196 21.23 8.44 3.25
N LEU A 197 20.26 8.86 4.06
CA LEU A 197 20.26 10.15 4.75
C LEU A 197 21.19 10.16 5.97
N GLY A 198 21.60 8.98 6.46
CA GLY A 198 22.53 8.85 7.60
C GLY A 198 21.92 9.21 8.95
N LEU A 199 20.60 9.22 9.05
CA LEU A 199 19.85 9.57 10.27
C LEU A 199 19.71 8.40 11.25
N LEU A 200 19.88 7.17 10.76
CA LEU A 200 19.89 5.95 11.56
C LEU A 200 21.20 5.18 11.33
N ASP A 201 21.74 4.58 12.39
CA ASP A 201 22.92 3.72 12.31
C ASP A 201 22.57 2.29 11.86
N VAL A 202 22.06 2.19 10.64
CA VAL A 202 21.65 0.93 10.02
C VAL A 202 22.13 0.88 8.57
N ASP A 203 22.54 -0.32 8.14
CA ASP A 203 22.87 -0.62 6.75
C ASP A 203 21.81 -1.56 6.17
N PHE A 204 21.41 -1.34 4.92
CA PHE A 204 20.45 -2.16 4.19
C PHE A 204 21.11 -2.86 3.02
N LYS A 205 20.82 -4.15 2.84
CA LYS A 205 21.32 -4.95 1.72
C LYS A 205 20.16 -5.65 1.03
N TYR A 206 19.96 -5.43 -0.26
CA TYR A 206 18.94 -6.15 -1.04
C TYR A 206 19.46 -7.51 -1.53
N PHE A 207 18.59 -8.52 -1.60
CA PHE A 207 18.90 -9.86 -2.15
C PHE A 207 18.02 -10.17 -3.37
N LYS A 208 18.54 -11.00 -4.29
CA LYS A 208 17.88 -11.41 -5.56
C LYS A 208 16.57 -12.13 -5.35
N GLU A 209 16.53 -12.96 -4.32
CA GLU A 209 15.45 -13.89 -4.09
C GLU A 209 14.54 -13.33 -3.00
N LYS A 210 13.26 -13.22 -3.34
CA LYS A 210 12.19 -13.02 -2.37
C LYS A 210 12.22 -14.20 -1.41
N LYS A 211 12.70 -13.97 -0.19
CA LYS A 211 12.60 -14.99 0.85
C LYS A 211 11.17 -15.02 1.32
N LEU A 212 10.49 -16.12 0.98
CA LEU A 212 9.23 -16.51 1.58
C LEU A 212 9.57 -17.58 2.62
N THR A 213 9.62 -17.18 3.88
CA THR A 213 9.87 -18.11 4.99
C THR A 213 8.61 -18.28 5.80
N ASN A 214 8.15 -19.52 5.96
CA ASN A 214 7.13 -19.85 6.93
C ASN A 214 7.75 -19.73 8.32
N ASN A 215 7.36 -18.71 9.05
CA ASN A 215 7.85 -18.44 10.38
C ASN A 215 6.77 -18.78 11.40
N LYS A 216 7.18 -19.40 12.50
CA LYS A 216 6.37 -19.44 13.71
C LYS A 216 6.57 -18.13 14.46
N ILE A 217 5.49 -17.39 14.64
CA ILE A 217 5.52 -16.12 15.36
C ILE A 217 4.89 -16.35 16.72
N ARG A 218 5.59 -15.90 17.77
CA ARG A 218 5.02 -15.88 19.12
C ARG A 218 4.48 -14.47 19.36
N LEU A 219 3.16 -14.36 19.48
CA LEU A 219 2.52 -13.08 19.74
C LEU A 219 2.99 -12.56 21.10
N SER A 220 3.45 -11.30 21.14
CA SER A 220 3.80 -10.64 22.39
C SER A 220 2.54 -10.22 23.15
N ARG A 221 2.66 -10.12 24.47
CA ARG A 221 1.55 -9.78 25.36
C ARG A 221 0.80 -8.53 24.87
N ASN A 222 -0.53 -8.66 24.81
CA ASN A 222 -1.56 -7.64 24.55
C ASN A 222 -2.25 -7.66 23.16
N ILE A 223 -2.00 -8.65 22.30
CA ILE A 223 -2.56 -8.65 20.91
C ILE A 223 -3.51 -9.84 20.63
N ILE A 224 -4.06 -10.51 21.65
CA ILE A 224 -4.93 -11.71 21.60
C ILE A 224 -4.11 -13.02 21.69
N ASN A 225 -4.53 -13.91 22.60
CA ASN A 225 -3.95 -15.21 22.99
C ASN A 225 -2.48 -15.20 23.43
N ASP A 226 -2.29 -15.16 24.75
CA ASP A 226 -0.97 -15.20 25.40
C ASP A 226 -0.24 -16.52 25.09
N GLY A 227 0.91 -16.42 24.44
CA GLY A 227 1.86 -17.51 24.31
C GLY A 227 1.54 -18.61 23.29
N GLU A 228 0.48 -18.49 22.49
CA GLU A 228 0.23 -19.42 21.38
C GLU A 228 1.21 -19.17 20.22
N GLU A 229 1.86 -20.24 19.74
CA GLU A 229 2.61 -20.21 18.49
C GLU A 229 1.62 -20.19 17.33
N THR A 230 1.57 -19.08 16.59
CA THR A 230 0.83 -19.03 15.33
C THR A 230 1.79 -19.14 14.14
N GLY A 231 1.31 -19.74 13.06
CA GLY A 231 2.01 -19.76 11.77
C GLY A 231 1.78 -18.45 11.02
N GLY A 232 2.83 -17.93 10.40
CA GLY A 232 2.77 -16.83 9.44
C GLY A 232 3.83 -17.04 8.36
N TYR A 233 3.77 -16.24 7.31
CA TYR A 233 4.87 -16.15 6.36
C TYR A 233 5.51 -14.78 6.47
N GLU A 234 6.84 -14.74 6.44
CA GLU A 234 7.61 -13.52 6.24
C GLU A 234 7.97 -13.44 4.76
N ILE A 235 7.64 -12.31 4.16
CA ILE A 235 8.10 -11.92 2.84
C ILE A 235 8.96 -10.69 3.03
N HIS A 236 10.23 -10.79 2.63
CA HIS A 236 11.11 -9.64 2.63
C HIS A 236 12.09 -9.67 1.46
N TYR A 237 12.48 -8.47 1.03
CA TYR A 237 13.59 -8.24 0.11
C TYR A 237 14.74 -7.65 0.91
N GLY A 238 15.84 -8.39 1.04
CA GLY A 238 17.04 -7.89 1.71
C GLY A 238 17.15 -8.18 3.21
N GLN A 239 18.17 -7.64 3.86
CA GLN A 239 18.41 -7.74 5.29
C GLN A 239 18.78 -6.38 5.87
N VAL A 240 18.38 -6.16 7.11
CA VAL A 240 18.73 -4.99 7.91
C VAL A 240 19.87 -5.37 8.85
N ASP A 241 21.04 -4.76 8.67
CA ASP A 241 22.17 -4.90 9.58
C ASP A 241 22.15 -3.69 10.54
N LYS A 242 21.70 -3.93 11.78
CA LYS A 242 21.75 -2.92 12.86
C LYS A 242 23.14 -2.93 13.50
N LYS A 243 23.74 -1.76 13.68
CA LYS A 243 25.03 -1.61 14.38
C LYS A 243 24.85 -1.14 15.81
#